data_AF-A0A6N7WL25-F1
#
_entry.id   AF-A0A6N7WL25-F1
#
_cell.length_a   1.000
_cell.length_b   1.000
_cell.length_c   1.000
_cell.angle_alpha   90.00
_cell.angle_beta   90.00
_cell.angle_gamma   90.00
#
_symmetry.space_group_name_H-M   'P 1'
#
loop_
_entity.id
_entity.type
_entity.pdbx_description
1 polymer ?
#
loop_
_entity_poly.entity_id
_entity_poly.type
_entity_poly.pdbx_seq_one_letter_code
_entity_poly.pdbx_strand_id
1 'polypeptide(L)'
;MQGKLTLVNPIKIDGKNVKQLKYDTNEITPELYAEAETRKAKAGHANGNRSGAMELDYPFHLYLGFAAILAVNEGYTFEDVERVKGRDVIEISVIGRNFIMKSEGSEGETSDEQSETSPESTTQA
;
A
#
# COMPACT_ATOMS: atom_id res chain seq x y z
N MET A 1 8.18 -5.32 -0.72
CA MET A 1 9.23 -4.37 -0.25
C MET A 1 9.31 -4.51 1.25
N GLN A 2 10.49 -4.84 1.77
CA GLN A 2 10.71 -5.06 3.20
C GLN A 2 11.59 -3.98 3.83
N GLY A 3 11.39 -3.71 5.12
CA GLY A 3 12.20 -2.75 5.84
C GLY A 3 11.87 -2.63 7.32
N LYS A 4 12.43 -1.59 7.93
CA LYS A 4 12.18 -1.19 9.31
C LYS A 4 11.82 0.28 9.34
N LEU A 5 10.74 0.60 10.04
CA LEU A 5 10.34 1.97 10.33
C LEU A 5 10.71 2.29 11.79
N THR A 6 11.41 3.40 12.00
CA THR A 6 11.64 3.94 13.35
C THR A 6 10.62 5.03 13.60
N LEU A 7 9.74 4.79 14.57
CA LEU A 7 8.70 5.72 14.97
C LEU A 7 9.31 6.91 15.70
N VAL A 8 8.89 8.11 15.30
CA VAL A 8 9.13 9.36 16.04
C VAL A 8 8.31 9.35 17.32
N ASN A 9 7.09 8.81 17.27
CA ASN A 9 6.17 8.65 18.39
C ASN A 9 5.99 7.15 18.70
N PRO A 10 6.72 6.61 19.69
CA PRO A 10 6.55 5.22 20.11
C PRO A 10 5.11 4.91 20.53
N ILE A 11 4.64 3.72 20.20
CA ILE A 11 3.33 3.20 20.57
C ILE A 11 3.47 2.11 21.65
N LYS A 12 2.40 1.85 22.40
CA LYS A 12 2.36 0.73 23.35
C LYS A 12 1.65 -0.46 22.74
N ILE A 13 2.33 -1.59 22.71
CA ILE A 13 1.81 -2.90 22.29
C ILE A 13 2.13 -3.88 23.42
N ASP A 14 1.14 -4.55 23.99
CA ASP A 14 1.28 -5.47 25.13
C ASP A 14 2.10 -4.88 26.30
N GLY A 15 1.87 -3.61 26.61
CA GLY A 15 2.57 -2.88 27.68
C GLY A 15 4.02 -2.48 27.36
N LYS A 16 4.57 -2.89 26.22
CA LYS A 16 5.91 -2.54 25.76
C LYS A 16 5.88 -1.28 24.90
N ASN A 17 6.85 -0.39 25.10
CA ASN A 17 7.05 0.75 24.21
C ASN A 17 7.76 0.29 22.95
N VAL A 18 7.05 0.30 21.83
CA VAL A 18 7.54 -0.08 20.51
C VAL A 18 7.93 1.19 19.75
N LYS A 19 9.23 1.30 19.46
CA LYS A 19 9.79 2.40 18.66
C LYS A 19 10.18 1.97 17.24
N GLN A 20 10.31 0.67 16.99
CA GLN A 20 10.70 0.15 15.69
C GLN A 20 9.71 -0.91 15.23
N LEU A 21 9.20 -0.75 14.02
CA LEU A 21 8.28 -1.68 13.36
C LEU A 21 8.99 -2.30 12.16
N LYS A 22 8.89 -3.62 11.99
CA LYS A 22 9.25 -4.26 10.72
C LYS A 22 8.05 -4.16 9.77
N TYR A 23 8.30 -4.18 8.47
CA TYR A 23 7.24 -4.30 7.48
C TYR A 23 7.74 -5.11 6.28
N ASP A 24 6.82 -5.80 5.60
CA ASP A 24 7.03 -6.30 4.24
C ASP A 24 5.73 -6.26 3.45
N THR A 25 5.72 -5.49 2.35
CA THR A 25 4.55 -5.41 1.46
C THR A 25 4.33 -6.67 0.64
N ASN A 26 5.36 -7.52 0.48
CA ASN A 26 5.24 -8.78 -0.26
C ASN A 26 4.54 -9.87 0.55
N GLU A 27 4.50 -9.73 1.87
CA GLU A 27 3.86 -10.67 2.80
C GLU A 27 2.38 -10.29 3.07
N ILE A 28 1.86 -9.24 2.42
CA ILE A 28 0.43 -8.90 2.51
C ILE A 28 -0.38 -10.00 1.84
N THR A 29 -1.13 -10.74 2.67
CA THR A 29 -2.05 -11.78 2.20
C THR A 29 -3.37 -11.17 1.70
N PRO A 30 -4.17 -11.93 0.91
CA PRO A 30 -5.52 -11.49 0.52
C PRO A 30 -6.43 -11.16 1.70
N GLU A 31 -6.26 -11.87 2.83
CA GLU A 31 -7.02 -11.62 4.06
C GLU A 31 -6.65 -10.27 4.68
N LEU A 32 -5.35 -9.98 4.83
CA LEU A 32 -4.87 -8.70 5.34
C LEU A 32 -5.27 -7.54 4.41
N TYR A 33 -5.24 -7.75 3.09
CA TYR A 33 -5.71 -6.77 2.11
C TYR A 33 -7.22 -6.47 2.28
N ALA A 34 -8.05 -7.51 2.41
CA ALA A 34 -9.49 -7.35 2.60
C ALA A 34 -9.84 -6.71 3.95
N GLU A 35 -9.10 -7.02 5.01
CA GLU A 35 -9.27 -6.38 6.31
C GLU A 35 -8.88 -4.90 6.26
N ALA A 36 -7.76 -4.56 5.60
CA ALA A 36 -7.35 -3.17 5.38
C ALA A 36 -8.45 -2.34 4.70
N GLU A 37 -9.07 -2.87 3.64
CA GLU A 37 -10.18 -2.22 2.95
C GLU A 37 -11.42 -2.08 3.85
N THR A 38 -11.73 -3.13 4.63
CA THR A 38 -12.85 -3.12 5.56
C THR A 38 -12.68 -2.08 6.67
N ARG A 39 -11.46 -1.96 7.22
CA ARG A 39 -11.15 -0.97 8.27
C ARG A 39 -11.18 0.45 7.73
N LYS A 40 -10.60 0.67 6.53
CA LYS A 40 -10.73 1.95 5.81
C LYS A 40 -12.19 2.37 5.67
N ALA A 41 -13.07 1.45 5.25
CA ALA A 41 -14.50 1.74 5.11
C ALA A 41 -15.17 2.09 6.45
N LYS A 42 -14.79 1.41 7.55
CA LYS A 42 -15.30 1.64 8.91
C LYS A 42 -14.80 2.95 9.53
N ALA A 43 -13.59 3.40 9.20
CA ALA A 43 -12.98 4.61 9.74
C ALA A 43 -13.70 5.92 9.35
N GLY A 44 -14.87 5.84 8.69
CA GLY A 44 -15.70 7.02 8.45
C GLY A 44 -15.19 7.92 7.34
N HIS A 45 -14.32 7.42 6.46
CA HIS A 45 -13.97 8.08 5.20
C HIS A 45 -15.14 8.06 4.19
N ALA A 46 -16.36 8.24 4.69
CA ALA A 46 -17.55 8.43 3.89
C ALA A 46 -17.48 9.69 3.02
N ASN A 47 -16.72 10.70 3.47
CA ASN A 47 -16.49 11.97 2.78
C ASN A 47 -15.01 12.25 2.46
N GLY A 48 -14.10 11.32 2.79
CA GLY A 48 -12.69 11.39 2.37
C GLY A 48 -12.53 10.82 0.97
N ASN A 49 -11.43 11.14 0.27
CA ASN A 49 -11.15 10.77 -1.12
C ASN A 49 -11.38 9.27 -1.40
N ARG A 50 -12.62 8.88 -1.73
CA ARG A 50 -12.98 7.58 -2.31
C ARG A 50 -12.65 7.61 -3.78
N SER A 51 -11.37 7.85 -4.08
CA SER A 51 -10.94 7.70 -5.45
C SER A 51 -11.27 6.28 -5.89
N GLY A 52 -11.97 6.14 -7.02
CA GLY A 52 -12.16 4.83 -7.65
C GLY A 52 -10.83 4.21 -8.10
N ALA A 53 -9.79 5.04 -8.22
CA ALA A 53 -8.42 4.61 -8.50
C ALA A 53 -7.65 4.41 -7.18
N MET A 54 -7.17 3.18 -6.96
CA MET A 54 -6.43 2.75 -5.78
C MET A 54 -5.13 3.54 -5.55
N GLU A 55 -4.55 4.10 -6.61
CA GLU A 55 -3.33 4.91 -6.60
C GLU A 55 -3.52 6.26 -5.89
N LEU A 56 -4.75 6.70 -5.70
CA LEU A 56 -5.10 7.99 -5.08
C LEU A 56 -5.85 7.81 -3.74
N ASP A 57 -6.14 6.58 -3.33
CA ASP A 57 -6.82 6.29 -2.06
C ASP A 57 -5.82 6.31 -0.89
N TYR A 58 -5.47 7.52 -0.43
CA TYR A 58 -4.51 7.71 0.66
C TYR A 58 -4.92 7.02 1.98
N PRO A 59 -6.20 7.04 2.40
CA PRO A 59 -6.64 6.21 3.52
C PRO A 59 -6.34 4.73 3.29
N PHE A 60 -6.56 4.21 2.08
CA PHE A 60 -6.23 2.83 1.78
C PHE A 60 -4.74 2.55 1.86
N HIS A 61 -3.89 3.48 1.37
CA HIS A 61 -2.43 3.35 1.51
C HIS A 61 -2.00 3.25 2.97
N LEU A 62 -2.63 3.99 3.89
CA LEU A 62 -2.35 3.86 5.32
C LEU A 62 -2.67 2.44 5.83
N TYR A 63 -3.85 1.93 5.51
CA TYR A 63 -4.28 0.61 5.96
C TYR A 63 -3.48 -0.54 5.33
N LEU A 64 -3.00 -0.38 4.09
CA LEU A 64 -2.03 -1.29 3.49
C LEU A 64 -0.66 -1.23 4.15
N GLY A 65 -0.23 -0.04 4.60
CA GLY A 65 0.97 0.10 5.40
C GLY A 65 0.86 -0.64 6.74
N PHE A 66 -0.30 -0.58 7.40
CA PHE A 66 -0.59 -1.40 8.58
C PHE A 66 -0.55 -2.89 8.27
N ALA A 67 -1.20 -3.33 7.18
CA ALA A 67 -1.16 -4.72 6.74
C ALA A 67 0.29 -5.22 6.53
N ALA A 68 1.15 -4.41 5.89
CA ALA A 68 2.56 -4.74 5.69
C ALA A 68 3.33 -4.92 7.01
N ILE A 69 2.96 -4.17 8.06
CA ILE A 69 3.55 -4.33 9.39
C ILE A 69 3.04 -5.62 10.03
N LEU A 70 1.73 -5.84 10.04
CA LEU A 70 1.13 -7.03 10.66
C LEU A 70 1.65 -8.34 10.05
N ALA A 71 1.87 -8.35 8.73
CA ALA A 71 2.35 -9.51 8.00
C ALA A 71 3.66 -10.11 8.55
N VAL A 72 4.51 -9.30 9.19
CA VAL A 72 5.85 -9.72 9.66
C VAL A 72 6.12 -9.44 11.15
N ASN A 73 5.09 -9.07 11.91
CA ASN A 73 5.18 -8.90 13.36
C ASN A 73 4.08 -9.72 14.04
N GLU A 74 4.39 -10.98 14.35
CA GLU A 74 3.47 -11.90 15.00
C GLU A 74 2.88 -11.31 16.29
N GLY A 75 1.57 -11.48 16.47
CA GLY A 75 0.83 -11.01 17.64
C GLY A 75 0.39 -9.55 17.59
N TYR A 76 0.86 -8.75 16.62
CA TYR A 76 0.37 -7.38 16.46
C TYR A 76 -0.99 -7.38 15.78
N THR A 77 -1.87 -6.49 16.21
CA THR A 77 -3.17 -6.29 15.57
C THR A 77 -3.27 -4.91 14.92
N PHE A 78 -4.32 -4.70 14.13
CA PHE A 78 -4.58 -3.38 13.54
C PHE A 78 -4.84 -2.34 14.63
N GLU A 79 -5.52 -2.70 15.72
CA GLU A 79 -5.75 -1.79 16.86
C GLU A 79 -4.45 -1.30 17.49
N ASP A 80 -3.38 -2.10 17.41
CA ASP A 80 -2.06 -1.73 17.90
C ASP A 80 -1.43 -0.64 17.05
N VAL A 81 -1.38 -0.86 15.74
CA VAL A 81 -0.74 0.06 14.80
C VAL A 81 -1.61 1.28 14.49
N GLU A 82 -2.93 1.22 14.70
CA GLU A 82 -3.84 2.39 14.61
C GLU A 82 -3.56 3.46 15.69
N ARG A 83 -2.72 3.15 16.69
CA ARG A 83 -2.29 4.13 17.73
C ARG A 83 -1.15 5.04 17.28
N VAL A 84 -0.60 4.83 16.08
CA VAL A 84 0.43 5.72 15.51
C VAL A 84 -0.11 7.14 15.35
N LYS A 85 0.78 8.13 15.40
CA LYS A 85 0.40 9.54 15.39
C LYS A 85 1.46 10.41 14.73
N GLY A 86 1.05 11.60 14.30
CA GLY A 86 1.95 12.59 13.72
C GLY A 86 2.57 12.11 12.40
N ARG A 87 3.86 12.39 12.21
CA ARG A 87 4.56 12.07 10.95
C ARG A 87 4.60 10.57 10.64
N ASP A 88 4.56 9.74 11.67
CA ASP A 88 4.61 8.28 11.53
C ASP A 88 3.43 7.75 10.68
N VAL A 89 2.27 8.40 10.72
CA VAL A 89 1.11 8.07 9.86
C VAL A 89 1.49 8.16 8.39
N ILE A 90 2.16 9.24 7.99
CA ILE A 90 2.55 9.48 6.60
C ILE A 90 3.61 8.48 6.15
N GLU A 91 4.61 8.20 6.99
CA GLU A 91 5.66 7.23 6.65
C GLU A 91 5.07 5.82 6.45
N ILE A 92 4.04 5.45 7.22
CA ILE A 92 3.31 4.19 7.04
C ILE A 92 2.46 4.22 5.77
N SER A 93 1.77 5.33 5.47
CA SER A 93 1.06 5.49 4.20
C SER A 93 1.98 5.34 2.99
N VAL A 94 3.23 5.82 3.05
CA VAL A 94 4.21 5.64 1.97
C VAL A 94 4.53 4.15 1.76
N ILE A 95 4.63 3.35 2.83
CA ILE A 95 4.83 1.90 2.74
C ILE A 95 3.68 1.25 1.96
N GLY A 96 2.43 1.53 2.32
CA GLY A 96 1.28 0.96 1.61
C GLY A 96 1.08 1.51 0.20
N ARG A 97 1.42 2.77 -0.06
CA ARG A 97 1.46 3.32 -1.43
C ARG A 97 2.43 2.54 -2.33
N ASN A 98 3.58 2.12 -1.79
CA ASN A 98 4.57 1.34 -2.52
C ASN A 98 4.13 -0.11 -2.81
N PHE A 99 3.09 -0.62 -2.12
CA PHE A 99 2.44 -1.87 -2.52
C PHE A 99 1.61 -1.70 -3.80
N ILE A 100 0.91 -0.57 -3.91
CA ILE A 100 0.05 -0.25 -5.06
C ILE A 100 0.88 0.10 -6.29
N MET A 101 1.94 0.89 -6.09
CA MET A 101 2.80 1.30 -7.18
C MET A 101 3.77 0.16 -7.52
N LYS A 102 3.87 -0.17 -8.82
CA LYS A 102 4.93 -1.05 -9.29
C LYS A 102 6.27 -0.49 -8.84
N SER A 103 7.10 -1.31 -8.20
CA SER A 103 8.52 -0.98 -8.05
C SER A 103 9.13 -0.86 -9.44
N GLU A 104 9.71 0.29 -9.77
CA GLU A 104 10.58 0.43 -10.94
C GLU A 104 11.66 -0.67 -10.84
N GLY A 105 11.56 -1.70 -11.68
CA GLY A 105 12.35 -2.93 -11.58
C GLY A 105 11.56 -4.23 -11.71
N SER A 106 10.22 -4.19 -11.69
CA SER A 106 9.39 -5.26 -12.24
C SER A 106 9.09 -4.96 -13.71
N GLU A 107 10.15 -4.91 -14.52
CA GLU A 107 10.04 -5.07 -15.97
C GLU A 107 9.53 -6.48 -16.21
N GLY A 108 8.21 -6.61 -16.32
CA GLY A 108 7.67 -7.60 -17.23
C GLY A 108 8.03 -7.12 -18.62
N GLU A 109 9.10 -7.69 -19.18
CA GLU A 109 9.32 -7.69 -20.62
C GLU A 109 8.04 -8.21 -21.30
N THR A 110 7.20 -7.31 -21.80
CA THR A 110 6.30 -7.67 -22.89
C THR A 110 6.69 -6.76 -24.04
N SER A 111 7.51 -7.34 -24.90
CA SER A 111 8.00 -6.83 -26.17
C SER A 111 7.08 -5.80 -26.82
N ASP A 112 7.64 -4.63 -27.10
CA ASP A 112 7.16 -3.73 -28.15
C ASP A 112 7.07 -4.52 -29.47
N GLU A 113 5.87 -4.94 -29.86
CA GLU A 113 5.50 -5.03 -31.27
C GLU A 113 4.18 -4.28 -31.45
N GLN A 114 4.27 -2.95 -31.41
CA GLN A 114 3.29 -2.10 -32.08
C GLN A 114 3.45 -2.34 -33.59
N SER A 115 2.73 -3.33 -34.12
CA SER A 115 2.66 -3.56 -35.55
C SER A 115 1.87 -2.40 -36.18
N GLU A 116 2.57 -1.39 -36.67
CA GLU A 116 2.01 -0.34 -37.53
C GLU A 116 1.50 -0.99 -38.83
N THR A 117 0.19 -1.25 -38.91
CA THR A 117 -0.44 -1.54 -40.20
C THR A 117 -0.70 -0.21 -40.90
N SER A 118 0.23 0.22 -41.74
CA SER A 118 0.01 1.31 -42.69
C SER A 118 -0.93 0.80 -43.80
N PRO A 119 -2.10 1.42 -44.05
CA PRO A 119 -2.89 1.07 -45.22
C PRO A 119 -2.24 1.67 -46.48
N GLU A 120 -1.81 0.82 -47.41
CA GLU A 120 -1.40 1.26 -48.73
C GLU A 120 -2.56 1.98 -49.43
N SER A 121 -2.30 3.23 -49.84
CA SER A 121 -3.22 4.05 -50.61
C SER A 121 -3.35 3.49 -52.03
N THR A 122 -4.46 2.81 -52.33
CA THR A 122 -4.80 2.43 -53.71
C THR A 122 -5.13 3.69 -54.51
N THR A 123 -4.26 4.02 -55.47
CA THR A 123 -4.54 4.89 -56.60
C THR A 123 -5.29 4.08 -57.66
N GLN A 124 -6.49 4.49 -58.05
CA GLN A 124 -7.15 4.03 -59.28
C GLN A 124 -7.07 5.14 -60.33
N ALA A 125 -6.61 4.75 -61.53
CA ALA A 125 -6.54 5.54 -62.75
C ALA A 125 -7.87 5.53 -63.51
#